data_AF-A0A4S8W877-F1
#
_entry.id   AF-A0A4S8W877-F1
#
_cell.length_a   1.000
_cell.length_b   1.000
_cell.length_c   1.000
_cell.angle_alpha   90.00
_cell.angle_beta   90.00
_cell.angle_gamma   90.00
#
_symmetry.space_group_name_H-M   'P 1'
#
loop_
_entity.id
_entity.type
_entity.pdbx_description
1 polymer ?
#
loop_
_entity_poly.entity_id
_entity_poly.type
_entity_poly.pdbx_seq_one_letter_code
_entity_poly.pdbx_strand_id
1 'polypeptide(L)'
;MQYPFLLLLACNLASALPLYLPAFEYQRPLNPVELPHTAQHSTKHLDRVPRSAELLFTASDDDEMVHVWLPLGSRIYTRDYPVLPLHPTSARISNVLGVSTEVTARHKQQQVTCIISAGNDSSKRRFVALDRGAKLSKMGVTVSFQEGDGMVRFDGPKGMWHLEGREVKSYECF
;
A
#
# COMPACT_ATOMS: atom_id res chain seq x y z
N MET A 1 12.69 67.13 -29.75
CA MET A 1 11.83 66.01 -29.31
C MET A 1 12.14 65.77 -27.82
N GLN A 2 11.68 66.59 -26.87
CA GLN A 2 10.33 66.79 -26.31
C GLN A 2 9.70 65.54 -25.66
N TYR A 3 9.87 65.52 -24.33
CA TYR A 3 8.96 65.06 -23.26
C TYR A 3 8.76 63.54 -23.00
N PRO A 4 8.51 63.17 -21.72
CA PRO A 4 9.25 62.17 -20.97
C PRO A 4 8.30 61.18 -20.26
N PHE A 5 8.82 60.46 -19.27
CA PHE A 5 8.06 59.86 -18.17
C PHE A 5 6.85 60.70 -17.74
N LEU A 6 5.64 60.12 -17.86
CA LEU A 6 4.50 60.26 -16.95
C LEU A 6 3.35 59.37 -17.43
N LEU A 7 2.64 58.79 -16.46
CA LEU A 7 1.47 57.90 -16.51
C LEU A 7 1.80 56.39 -16.66
N LEU A 8 2.26 55.65 -15.63
CA LEU A 8 1.51 55.21 -14.43
C LEU A 8 0.01 55.52 -14.41
N LEU A 9 -0.80 54.49 -14.17
CA LEU A 9 -2.28 54.46 -14.10
C LEU A 9 -3.05 54.28 -15.42
N ALA A 10 -3.26 53.01 -15.78
CA ALA A 10 -4.44 52.39 -16.38
C ALA A 10 -3.95 51.07 -17.02
N CYS A 11 -4.24 49.85 -16.55
CA CYS A 11 -5.51 49.29 -16.15
C CYS A 11 -5.26 48.18 -15.10
N ASN A 12 -5.27 48.53 -13.82
CA ASN A 12 -5.78 47.61 -12.80
C ASN A 12 -7.29 47.82 -12.81
N LEU A 13 -8.06 46.88 -13.34
CA LEU A 13 -9.50 46.63 -13.09
C LEU A 13 -10.09 45.84 -14.28
N ALA A 14 -9.95 44.52 -14.27
CA ALA A 14 -10.90 43.60 -14.91
C ALA A 14 -10.42 42.14 -14.74
N SER A 15 -10.71 41.55 -13.57
CA SER A 15 -11.08 40.13 -13.40
C SER A 15 -11.05 39.71 -11.93
N ALA A 16 -11.62 40.55 -11.05
CA ALA A 16 -12.25 40.04 -9.84
C ALA A 16 -13.59 39.41 -10.24
N LEU A 17 -13.53 38.27 -10.91
CA LEU A 17 -14.68 37.37 -11.04
C LEU A 17 -14.63 36.47 -9.81
N PRO A 18 -15.56 36.59 -8.84
CA PRO A 18 -15.76 35.50 -7.93
C PRO A 18 -16.25 34.35 -8.79
N LEU A 19 -15.43 33.32 -8.97
CA LEU A 19 -15.94 32.02 -9.37
C LEU A 19 -16.85 31.58 -8.22
N TYR A 20 -18.12 31.93 -8.39
CA TYR A 20 -19.25 31.43 -7.63
C TYR A 20 -19.26 29.92 -7.89
N LEU A 21 -18.50 29.18 -7.09
CA LEU A 21 -18.66 27.74 -6.96
C LEU A 21 -20.09 27.56 -6.44
N PRO A 22 -21.00 26.93 -7.21
CA PRO A 22 -22.30 26.60 -6.66
C PRO A 22 -22.06 25.71 -5.44
N ALA A 23 -22.69 26.13 -4.35
CA ALA A 23 -22.70 25.43 -3.09
C ALA A 23 -23.05 23.95 -3.28
N PHE A 24 -22.41 23.12 -2.46
CA PHE A 24 -22.76 21.73 -2.20
C PHE A 24 -24.27 21.48 -2.30
N GLU A 25 -24.71 20.94 -3.43
CA GLU A 25 -26.04 20.41 -3.56
C GLU A 25 -26.02 19.03 -2.90
N TYR A 26 -26.77 18.93 -1.81
CA TYR A 26 -27.07 17.71 -1.07
C TYR A 26 -27.33 16.54 -2.03
N GLN A 27 -26.36 15.66 -2.22
CA GLN A 27 -26.65 14.34 -2.77
C GLN A 27 -27.45 13.58 -1.72
N ARG A 28 -28.77 13.48 -1.95
CA ARG A 28 -29.61 12.49 -1.28
C ARG A 28 -28.91 11.14 -1.37
N PRO A 29 -28.85 10.36 -0.27
CA PRO A 29 -28.46 8.96 -0.39
C PRO A 29 -29.50 8.27 -1.27
N LEU A 30 -29.09 7.84 -2.45
CA LEU A 30 -29.84 6.86 -3.22
C LEU A 30 -29.85 5.59 -2.37
N ASN A 31 -31.03 5.18 -1.94
CA ASN A 31 -31.24 3.89 -1.28
C ASN A 31 -30.57 2.79 -2.12
N PRO A 32 -29.72 1.93 -1.53
CA PRO A 32 -29.18 0.80 -2.27
C PRO A 32 -30.34 -0.13 -2.61
N VAL A 33 -30.57 -0.32 -3.90
CA VAL A 33 -31.42 -1.38 -4.43
C VAL A 33 -30.86 -2.72 -3.94
N GLU A 34 -31.59 -3.41 -3.08
CA GLU A 34 -31.30 -4.79 -2.67
C GLU A 34 -31.35 -5.71 -3.89
N LEU A 35 -30.17 -6.04 -4.42
CA LEU A 35 -29.98 -7.19 -5.30
C LEU A 35 -29.76 -8.45 -4.43
N PRO A 36 -30.25 -9.62 -4.88
CA PRO A 36 -30.41 -10.79 -4.03
C PRO A 36 -29.06 -11.36 -3.58
N HIS A 37 -29.05 -11.76 -2.31
CA HIS A 37 -27.92 -12.29 -1.55
C HIS A 37 -27.11 -13.36 -2.30
N THR A 38 -25.94 -12.98 -2.81
CA THR A 38 -24.81 -13.89 -3.03
C THR A 38 -23.73 -13.53 -2.02
N ALA A 39 -23.57 -14.39 -1.02
CA ALA A 39 -22.47 -14.47 -0.06
C ALA A 39 -21.58 -13.21 0.05
N GLN A 40 -22.01 -12.24 0.86
CA GLN A 40 -21.12 -11.21 1.38
C GLN A 40 -20.10 -11.89 2.30
N HIS A 41 -19.00 -12.36 1.72
CA HIS A 41 -17.75 -12.41 2.45
C HIS A 41 -17.49 -10.98 2.91
N SER A 42 -17.54 -10.76 4.23
CA SER A 42 -17.16 -9.49 4.85
C SER A 42 -15.71 -9.18 4.48
N THR A 43 -15.49 -8.51 3.35
CA THR A 43 -14.18 -8.00 2.95
C THR A 43 -13.88 -6.85 3.89
N LYS A 44 -13.16 -7.13 4.98
CA LYS A 44 -12.53 -6.06 5.77
C LYS A 44 -11.60 -5.32 4.82
N HIS A 45 -12.04 -4.17 4.34
CA HIS A 45 -11.26 -3.34 3.45
C HIS A 45 -10.16 -2.68 4.28
N LEU A 46 -8.94 -2.69 3.76
CA LEU A 46 -7.82 -2.00 4.37
C LEU A 46 -7.87 -0.54 3.91
N ASP A 47 -8.70 0.23 4.62
CA ASP A 47 -8.96 1.63 4.34
C ASP A 47 -7.79 2.53 4.70
N ARG A 48 -7.73 3.68 4.02
CA ARG A 48 -6.79 4.75 4.32
C ARG A 48 -7.08 5.32 5.72
N VAL A 49 -6.17 5.11 6.66
CA VAL A 49 -6.26 5.60 8.04
C VAL A 49 -5.01 6.40 8.43
N PRO A 50 -5.05 7.26 9.47
CA PRO A 50 -3.84 7.88 10.00
C PRO A 50 -2.81 6.81 10.42
N ARG A 51 -1.52 7.12 10.31
CA ARG A 51 -0.43 6.17 10.61
C ARG A 51 -0.53 4.89 9.80
N SER A 52 -0.56 5.02 8.47
CA SER A 52 -0.57 3.88 7.55
C SER A 52 0.36 4.12 6.37
N ALA A 53 0.79 3.03 5.73
CA ALA A 53 1.55 3.03 4.50
C ALA A 53 0.71 2.46 3.36
N GLU A 54 0.76 3.12 2.21
CA GLU A 54 0.15 2.63 0.97
C GLU A 54 1.16 1.75 0.23
N LEU A 55 0.82 0.47 0.07
CA LEU A 55 1.61 -0.48 -0.70
C LEU A 55 0.94 -0.77 -2.03
N LEU A 56 1.76 -0.79 -3.08
CA LEU A 56 1.41 -1.26 -4.41
C LEU A 56 2.00 -2.65 -4.57
N PHE A 57 1.17 -3.64 -4.85
CA PHE A 57 1.60 -4.99 -5.17
C PHE A 57 1.29 -5.33 -6.61
N THR A 58 2.12 -6.18 -7.21
CA THR A 58 1.74 -6.97 -8.39
C THR A 58 1.67 -8.43 -7.97
N ALA A 59 0.66 -9.14 -8.43
CA ALA A 59 0.53 -10.58 -8.20
C ALA A 59 1.10 -11.37 -9.40
N SER A 60 0.98 -12.70 -9.37
CA SER A 60 1.50 -13.58 -10.43
C SER A 60 0.41 -14.09 -11.38
N ASP A 61 -0.85 -14.00 -10.94
CA ASP A 61 -2.04 -14.57 -11.54
C ASP A 61 -2.78 -13.55 -12.42
N ASP A 62 -2.73 -12.28 -12.07
CA ASP A 62 -3.13 -11.16 -12.89
C ASP A 62 -2.03 -10.10 -12.85
N ASP A 63 -1.70 -9.48 -13.99
CA ASP A 63 -0.79 -8.32 -14.01
C ASP A 63 -1.44 -7.06 -13.38
N GLU A 64 -2.49 -7.26 -12.57
CA GLU A 64 -3.22 -6.20 -11.89
C GLU A 64 -2.42 -5.68 -10.68
N MET A 65 -2.47 -4.37 -10.52
CA MET A 65 -1.87 -3.71 -9.37
C MET A 65 -2.88 -3.59 -8.23
N VAL A 66 -2.56 -4.19 -7.09
CA VAL A 66 -3.38 -4.12 -5.89
C VAL A 66 -2.84 -3.02 -4.97
N HIS A 67 -3.70 -2.08 -4.60
CA HIS A 67 -3.41 -1.00 -3.68
C HIS A 67 -3.94 -1.33 -2.28
N VAL A 68 -3.09 -1.25 -1.26
CA VAL A 68 -3.46 -1.59 0.12
C VAL A 68 -2.89 -0.59 1.12
N TRP A 69 -3.71 -0.15 2.08
CA TRP A 69 -3.27 0.64 3.21
C TRP A 69 -2.99 -0.22 4.44
N LEU A 70 -1.71 -0.37 4.80
CA LEU A 70 -1.31 -1.10 6.00
C LEU A 70 -1.12 -0.15 7.19
N PRO A 71 -1.81 -0.36 8.32
CA PRO A 71 -1.57 0.42 9.53
C PRO A 71 -0.15 0.17 10.07
N LEU A 72 0.54 1.25 10.40
CA LEU A 72 1.89 1.20 10.97
C LEU A 72 1.86 0.62 12.39
N GLY A 73 2.87 -0.17 12.74
CA GLY A 73 3.00 -0.85 14.03
C GLY A 73 2.05 -2.02 14.23
N SER A 74 1.35 -2.47 13.18
CA SER A 74 0.37 -3.56 13.26
C SER A 74 0.68 -4.65 12.22
N ARG A 75 0.75 -5.89 12.70
CA ARG A 75 0.86 -7.06 11.83
C ARG A 75 -0.52 -7.48 11.32
N ILE A 76 -0.64 -7.58 10.01
CA ILE A 76 -1.85 -8.00 9.31
C ILE A 76 -1.62 -9.39 8.73
N TYR A 77 -2.50 -10.35 9.03
CA TYR A 77 -2.43 -11.70 8.50
C TYR A 77 -3.29 -11.85 7.24
N THR A 78 -2.76 -12.52 6.22
CA THR A 78 -3.44 -12.73 4.93
C THR A 78 -4.75 -13.51 5.07
N ARG A 79 -4.79 -14.49 5.98
CA ARG A 79 -6.01 -15.27 6.29
C ARG A 79 -7.21 -14.40 6.73
N ASP A 80 -6.94 -13.23 7.32
CA ASP A 80 -7.97 -12.34 7.88
C ASP A 80 -8.39 -11.24 6.88
N TYR A 81 -7.63 -11.07 5.79
CA TYR A 81 -7.80 -10.00 4.80
C TYR A 81 -7.58 -10.57 3.38
N PRO A 82 -8.65 -11.05 2.71
CA PRO A 82 -8.53 -11.73 1.42
C PRO A 82 -8.09 -10.82 0.26
N VAL A 83 -8.05 -9.49 0.49
CA VAL A 83 -7.52 -8.51 -0.46
C VAL A 83 -5.98 -8.54 -0.53
N LEU A 84 -5.31 -9.12 0.47
CA LEU A 84 -3.85 -9.20 0.48
C LEU A 84 -3.37 -10.33 -0.43
N PRO A 85 -2.42 -10.06 -1.34
CA PRO A 85 -1.93 -11.08 -2.26
C PRO A 85 -1.20 -12.20 -1.50
N LEU A 86 -1.51 -13.46 -1.81
CA LEU A 86 -0.81 -14.60 -1.20
C LEU A 86 0.55 -14.86 -1.85
N HIS A 87 0.71 -14.47 -3.11
CA HIS A 87 1.90 -14.67 -3.93
C HIS A 87 2.29 -13.40 -4.71
N PRO A 88 2.66 -12.31 -4.03
CA PRO A 88 3.09 -11.10 -4.71
C PRO A 88 4.39 -11.34 -5.47
N THR A 89 4.49 -10.80 -6.69
CA THR A 89 5.70 -10.78 -7.52
C THR A 89 6.56 -9.55 -7.21
N SER A 90 5.93 -8.43 -6.86
CA SER A 90 6.64 -7.21 -6.44
C SER A 90 5.85 -6.38 -5.43
N ALA A 91 6.54 -5.45 -4.76
CA ALA A 91 5.92 -4.43 -3.94
C ALA A 91 6.64 -3.08 -4.03
N ARG A 92 5.90 -2.00 -3.77
CA ARG A 92 6.45 -0.66 -3.54
C ARG A 92 5.66 0.06 -2.46
N ILE A 93 6.36 0.78 -1.58
CA ILE A 93 5.72 1.78 -0.70
C ILE A 93 5.51 3.05 -1.54
N SER A 94 4.26 3.42 -1.75
CA SER A 94 3.89 4.56 -2.60
C SER A 94 3.60 5.83 -1.82
N ASN A 95 3.09 5.69 -0.59
CA ASN A 95 2.73 6.81 0.27
C ASN A 95 2.75 6.41 1.75
N VAL A 96 2.93 7.38 2.64
CA VAL A 96 2.95 7.19 4.09
C VAL A 96 2.18 8.34 4.75
N LEU A 97 1.29 8.01 5.69
CA LEU A 97 0.50 8.97 6.44
C LEU A 97 0.88 9.00 7.91
N GLY A 98 0.95 10.19 8.51
CA GLY A 98 1.06 10.35 9.96
C GLY A 98 2.46 10.15 10.55
N VAL A 99 3.51 10.09 9.73
CA VAL A 99 4.90 10.20 10.18
C VAL A 99 5.29 11.68 10.19
N SER A 100 5.79 12.18 11.32
CA SER A 100 6.07 13.61 11.52
C SER A 100 7.09 14.11 10.49
N THR A 101 6.73 15.19 9.79
CA THR A 101 7.60 15.88 8.82
C THR A 101 8.60 16.83 9.49
N GLU A 102 8.80 16.78 10.82
CA GLU A 102 9.78 17.62 11.54
C GLU A 102 11.24 17.27 11.26
N VAL A 103 11.50 16.52 10.18
CA VAL A 103 12.84 16.21 9.75
C VAL A 103 13.29 17.25 8.73
N THR A 104 14.22 18.10 9.17
CA THR A 104 14.95 19.05 8.33
C THR A 104 15.29 18.45 6.95
N ALA A 105 15.21 19.25 5.90
CA ALA A 105 15.34 18.85 4.48
C ALA A 105 16.61 18.05 4.10
N ARG A 106 17.56 17.86 5.03
CA ARG A 106 18.75 17.01 4.88
C ARG A 106 18.57 15.56 5.30
N HIS A 107 17.49 15.20 5.98
CA HIS A 107 17.21 13.83 6.43
C HIS A 107 15.82 13.38 5.99
N LYS A 108 15.54 13.37 4.67
CA LYS A 108 14.53 12.44 4.12
C LYS A 108 15.04 10.99 4.27
N GLN A 109 15.30 10.57 5.50
CA GLN A 109 15.60 9.19 5.83
C GLN A 109 14.31 8.40 5.63
N GLN A 110 14.44 7.26 4.96
CA GLN A 110 13.42 6.25 4.77
C GLN A 110 12.59 6.11 6.06
N GLN A 111 11.33 6.54 6.00
CA GLN A 111 10.53 6.71 7.21
C GLN A 111 9.80 5.43 7.61
N VAL A 112 9.57 4.55 6.65
CA VAL A 112 8.83 3.31 6.86
C VAL A 112 9.60 2.11 6.34
N THR A 113 9.63 1.07 7.17
CA THR A 113 10.09 -0.27 6.78
C THR A 113 8.90 -1.23 6.81
N CYS A 114 8.71 -1.96 5.72
CA CYS A 114 7.72 -3.03 5.64
C CYS A 114 8.40 -4.40 5.62
N ILE A 115 7.78 -5.36 6.30
CA ILE A 115 8.22 -6.73 6.47
C ILE A 115 7.13 -7.66 5.94
N ILE A 116 7.54 -8.63 5.12
CA ILE A 116 6.68 -9.69 4.61
C ILE A 116 7.21 -11.02 5.14
N SER A 117 6.34 -11.79 5.81
CA SER A 117 6.67 -13.12 6.30
C SER A 117 5.91 -14.18 5.50
N ALA A 118 6.65 -15.06 4.84
CA ALA A 118 6.13 -16.20 4.10
C ALA A 118 6.50 -17.52 4.80
N GLY A 119 5.67 -18.53 4.67
CA GLY A 119 5.93 -19.81 5.32
C GLY A 119 5.38 -20.98 4.53
N ASN A 120 5.78 -22.19 4.92
CA ASN A 120 5.23 -23.36 4.28
C ASN A 120 3.78 -23.54 4.70
N ASP A 121 2.93 -23.74 3.70
CA ASP A 121 1.56 -24.12 3.87
C ASP A 121 1.53 -25.53 4.47
N SER A 122 0.96 -25.69 5.66
CA SER A 122 0.96 -26.96 6.39
C SER A 122 0.00 -28.00 5.80
N SER A 123 -0.73 -27.63 4.74
CA SER A 123 -1.70 -28.45 4.02
C SER A 123 -1.09 -29.66 3.29
N LYS A 124 0.19 -29.60 2.88
CA LYS A 124 0.91 -30.72 2.21
C LYS A 124 1.59 -31.72 3.16
N ARG A 125 1.20 -31.79 4.44
CA ARG A 125 1.63 -32.87 5.35
C ARG A 125 0.51 -33.88 5.57
N ARG A 126 0.15 -34.63 4.53
CA ARG A 126 -0.49 -35.93 4.70
C ARG A 126 0.32 -36.97 3.93
N PHE A 127 0.86 -37.90 4.71
CA PHE A 127 1.55 -39.13 4.34
C PHE A 127 2.95 -38.97 3.73
N VAL A 128 4.00 -39.28 4.51
CA VAL A 128 4.78 -40.53 4.39
C VAL A 128 5.89 -40.54 5.47
N ALA A 129 5.95 -41.67 6.18
CA ALA A 129 7.04 -42.29 6.94
C ALA A 129 7.66 -41.59 8.17
N LEU A 130 7.65 -42.36 9.26
CA LEU A 130 8.68 -42.38 10.29
C LEU A 130 10.06 -42.28 9.64
N ASP A 131 10.83 -41.24 9.94
CA ASP A 131 12.26 -41.42 10.09
C ASP A 131 12.83 -40.50 11.18
N ARG A 132 13.64 -41.10 12.05
CA ARG A 132 14.28 -40.44 13.18
C ARG A 132 15.56 -39.78 12.68
N GLY A 133 15.55 -38.45 12.55
CA GLY A 133 16.79 -37.68 12.37
C GLY A 133 16.56 -36.40 11.57
N ALA A 134 16.99 -35.27 12.13
CA ALA A 134 16.97 -33.94 11.51
C ALA A 134 15.57 -33.32 11.25
N LYS A 135 14.83 -33.04 12.33
CA LYS A 135 13.72 -32.08 12.30
C LYS A 135 14.27 -30.64 12.26
N LEU A 136 14.91 -30.27 11.14
CA LEU A 136 15.06 -28.88 10.76
C LEU A 136 13.64 -28.39 10.42
N SER A 137 12.99 -27.78 11.40
CA SER A 137 11.76 -27.02 11.20
C SER A 137 11.97 -26.13 9.97
N LYS A 138 11.18 -26.34 8.91
CA LYS A 138 11.09 -25.45 7.75
C LYS A 138 10.96 -24.00 8.26
N MET A 139 12.07 -23.28 8.35
CA MET A 139 12.10 -21.87 8.76
C MET A 139 11.29 -21.08 7.74
N GLY A 140 10.42 -20.19 8.21
CA GLY A 140 9.75 -19.22 7.34
C GLY A 140 10.77 -18.33 6.64
N VAL A 141 10.37 -17.70 5.55
CA VAL A 141 11.15 -16.68 4.86
C VAL A 141 10.60 -15.32 5.29
N THR A 142 11.47 -14.37 5.58
CA THR A 142 11.06 -13.00 5.90
C THR A 142 11.93 -12.05 5.11
N VAL A 143 11.30 -11.06 4.49
CA VAL A 143 11.97 -10.03 3.70
C VAL A 143 11.55 -8.66 4.21
N SER A 144 12.45 -7.68 4.09
CA SER A 144 12.23 -6.31 4.54
C SER A 144 12.62 -5.33 3.43
N PHE A 145 11.82 -4.29 3.24
CA PHE A 145 12.09 -3.22 2.30
C PHE A 145 11.59 -1.88 2.85
N GLN A 146 12.16 -0.81 2.36
CA GLN A 146 11.96 0.55 2.84
C GLN A 146 11.38 1.44 1.76
N GLU A 147 10.85 2.60 2.16
CA GLU A 147 10.21 3.56 1.24
C GLU A 147 11.14 3.99 0.09
N GLY A 148 12.43 4.12 0.37
CA GLY A 148 13.46 4.51 -0.60
C GLY A 148 13.95 3.39 -1.53
N ASP A 149 13.54 2.14 -1.32
CA ASP A 149 14.03 1.00 -2.11
C ASP A 149 13.39 0.91 -3.50
N GLY A 150 12.32 1.69 -3.75
CA GLY A 150 11.60 1.67 -5.00
C GLY A 150 10.72 0.41 -5.15
N MET A 151 10.68 -0.15 -6.36
CA MET A 151 9.94 -1.39 -6.63
C MET A 151 10.84 -2.60 -6.30
N VAL A 152 10.48 -3.37 -5.27
CA VAL A 152 11.19 -4.59 -4.90
C VAL A 152 10.56 -5.81 -5.53
N ARG A 153 11.36 -6.77 -6.01
CA ARG A 153 10.88 -8.01 -6.63
C ARG A 153 11.10 -9.21 -5.73
N PHE A 154 10.06 -10.03 -5.60
CA PHE A 154 10.06 -11.23 -4.77
C PHE A 154 10.25 -12.53 -5.55
N ASP A 155 10.01 -12.48 -6.87
CA ASP A 155 10.06 -13.60 -7.81
C ASP A 155 11.36 -13.66 -8.62
N GLY A 156 12.25 -12.68 -8.45
CA GLY A 156 13.49 -12.55 -9.20
C GLY A 156 14.56 -13.59 -8.82
N PRO A 157 15.81 -13.44 -9.34
CA PRO A 157 16.94 -14.26 -8.93
C PRO A 157 17.06 -14.31 -7.40
N LYS A 158 17.55 -15.44 -6.86
CA LYS A 158 17.76 -15.59 -5.41
C LYS A 158 18.55 -14.40 -4.87
N GLY A 159 17.85 -13.53 -4.15
CA GLY A 159 18.34 -12.25 -3.66
C GLY A 159 17.67 -11.89 -2.34
N MET A 160 17.98 -10.70 -1.83
CA MET A 160 17.58 -10.26 -0.49
C MET A 160 16.07 -10.27 -0.25
N TRP A 161 15.26 -10.04 -1.29
CA TRP A 161 13.80 -10.01 -1.21
C TRP A 161 13.12 -11.28 -1.73
N HIS A 162 13.86 -12.33 -2.06
CA HIS A 162 13.27 -13.50 -2.69
C HIS A 162 12.39 -14.31 -1.70
N LEU A 163 11.12 -14.51 -2.04
CA LEU A 163 10.15 -15.22 -1.19
C LEU A 163 10.11 -16.75 -1.41
N GLU A 164 10.95 -17.27 -2.32
CA GLU A 164 11.04 -18.70 -2.65
C GLU A 164 9.71 -19.33 -3.11
N GLY A 165 8.82 -18.55 -3.72
CA GLY A 165 7.49 -18.99 -4.14
C GLY A 165 6.58 -19.44 -2.98
N ARG A 166 6.92 -19.08 -1.73
CA ARG A 166 6.15 -19.44 -0.55
C ARG A 166 4.96 -18.51 -0.39
N GLU A 167 3.89 -19.04 0.19
CA GLU A 167 2.69 -18.27 0.50
C GLU A 167 2.96 -17.28 1.64
N VAL A 168 2.54 -16.03 1.41
CA VAL A 168 2.66 -14.96 2.40
C VAL A 168 1.63 -15.16 3.52
N LYS A 169 2.11 -15.07 4.76
CA LYS A 169 1.31 -15.22 5.97
C LYS A 169 0.93 -13.89 6.59
N SER A 170 1.82 -12.91 6.52
CA SER A 170 1.59 -11.61 7.12
C SER A 170 2.42 -10.49 6.51
N TYR A 171 1.88 -9.29 6.65
CA TYR A 171 2.47 -8.01 6.31
C TYR A 171 2.52 -7.12 7.54
N GLU A 172 3.58 -6.33 7.68
CA GLU A 172 3.74 -5.42 8.80
C GLU A 172 4.61 -4.24 8.37
N CYS A 173 4.23 -3.02 8.73
CA CYS A 173 5.02 -1.81 8.43
C CYS A 173 5.21 -0.98 9.70
N PHE A 174 6.35 -0.29 9.82
CA PHE A 174 6.72 0.52 10.98
C PHE A 174 7.29 1.86 10.55
#